data_AF-A0A7W2L999-F1
#
_entry.id   AF-A0A7W2L999-F1
#
_cell.length_a   1.000
_cell.length_b   1.000
_cell.length_c   1.000
_cell.angle_alpha   90.00
_cell.angle_beta   90.00
_cell.angle_gamma   90.00
#
_symmetry.space_group_name_H-M   'P 1'
#
loop_
_entity.id
_entity.type
_entity.pdbx_description
1 polymer ?
#
loop_
_entity_poly.entity_id
_entity_poly.type
_entity_poly.pdbx_seq_one_letter_code
_entity_poly.pdbx_strand_id
1 'polypeptide(L)'
;MPSHPTRHTIARQWQLLKLLPGRHPGMSSTQLQAALKTVGHTTSKRTVERDLVELAALFPLQCNSKGIPYGWYWQPGLDLNEAQQLQPDVLVSPQRIELHAWVDDVLARRLEAQPLSTDMQLTPQENGGATLQASVDDNRALMTWLLSQAGSIRVHAPHVLRVAMLEQLRQSLALHDGEY
;
A
#
# COMPACT_ATOMS: atom_id res chain seq x y z
N MET A 1 -27.75 12.52 -3.96
CA MET A 1 -27.87 12.35 -5.42
C MET A 1 -26.59 11.68 -5.91
N PRO A 2 -26.64 10.52 -6.60
CA PRO A 2 -25.49 9.64 -6.65
C PRO A 2 -24.45 10.11 -7.68
N SER A 3 -23.21 10.24 -7.22
CA SER A 3 -22.01 10.63 -7.98
C SER A 3 -21.50 9.51 -8.88
N HIS A 4 -22.31 9.10 -9.87
CA HIS A 4 -21.92 8.15 -10.91
C HIS A 4 -20.68 8.56 -11.75
N PRO A 5 -20.41 9.84 -12.09
CA PRO A 5 -19.29 10.15 -12.98
C PRO A 5 -17.91 9.89 -12.36
N THR A 6 -17.76 10.00 -11.03
CA THR A 6 -16.47 9.80 -10.34
C THR A 6 -16.08 8.32 -10.31
N ARG A 7 -17.03 7.42 -10.00
CA ARG A 7 -16.77 5.97 -9.97
C ARG A 7 -16.41 5.42 -11.35
N HIS A 8 -17.04 5.93 -12.41
CA HIS A 8 -16.72 5.54 -13.78
C HIS A 8 -15.35 6.06 -14.24
N THR A 9 -14.95 7.25 -13.78
CA THR A 9 -13.63 7.84 -14.08
C THR A 9 -12.51 7.05 -13.41
N ILE A 10 -12.65 6.74 -12.12
CA ILE A 10 -11.66 5.94 -11.37
C ILE A 10 -11.53 4.53 -11.97
N ALA A 11 -12.65 3.86 -12.27
CA ALA A 11 -12.62 2.53 -12.88
C ALA A 11 -11.89 2.53 -14.23
N ARG A 12 -12.13 3.55 -15.06
CA ARG A 12 -11.46 3.71 -16.36
C ARG A 12 -9.97 3.99 -16.20
N GLN A 13 -9.58 4.88 -15.30
CA GLN A 13 -8.18 5.21 -15.01
C GLN A 13 -7.43 3.98 -14.50
N TRP A 14 -8.04 3.20 -13.62
CA TRP A 14 -7.47 1.93 -13.16
C TRP A 14 -7.31 0.92 -14.30
N GLN A 15 -8.29 0.84 -15.21
CA GLN A 15 -8.19 -0.03 -16.38
C GLN A 15 -7.11 0.45 -17.36
N LEU A 16 -6.88 1.76 -17.50
CA LEU A 16 -5.76 2.30 -18.28
C LEU A 16 -4.42 1.88 -17.71
N LEU A 17 -4.25 2.04 -16.38
CA LEU A 17 -3.04 1.57 -15.70
C LEU A 17 -2.77 0.11 -16.04
N LYS A 18 -3.79 -0.75 -15.95
CA LYS A 18 -3.73 -2.21 -16.27
C LYS A 18 -3.38 -2.56 -17.71
N LEU A 19 -3.63 -1.65 -18.65
CA LEU A 19 -3.37 -1.89 -20.08
C LEU A 19 -1.98 -1.41 -20.50
N LEU A 20 -1.32 -0.55 -19.72
CA LEU A 20 -0.01 -0.02 -20.06
C LEU A 20 1.09 -1.09 -19.93
N PRO A 21 1.99 -1.22 -20.93
CA PRO A 21 3.09 -2.18 -20.88
C PRO A 21 4.27 -1.65 -20.03
N GLY A 22 5.08 -2.53 -19.44
CA GLY A 22 6.30 -2.17 -18.70
C GLY A 22 7.55 -1.87 -19.53
N ARG A 23 7.42 -1.77 -20.85
CA ARG A 23 8.55 -1.51 -21.75
C ARG A 23 8.20 -0.60 -22.89
N HIS A 24 9.22 0.11 -23.37
CA HIS A 24 9.18 0.81 -24.64
C HIS A 24 8.89 -0.17 -25.81
N PRO A 25 8.24 0.28 -26.90
CA PRO A 25 7.83 1.65 -27.18
C PRO A 25 6.47 2.07 -26.57
N GLY A 26 5.78 1.18 -25.84
CA GLY A 26 4.49 1.48 -25.21
C GLY A 26 3.26 1.25 -26.07
N MET A 27 2.09 1.65 -25.56
CA MET A 27 0.81 1.67 -26.27
C MET A 27 0.35 3.09 -26.56
N SER A 28 -0.14 3.35 -27.77
CA SER A 28 -0.69 4.65 -28.12
C SER A 28 -2.05 4.90 -27.49
N SER A 29 -2.42 6.18 -27.32
CA SER A 29 -3.74 6.57 -26.82
C SER A 29 -4.89 6.00 -27.64
N THR A 30 -4.69 5.79 -28.95
CA THR A 30 -5.68 5.15 -29.83
C THR A 30 -5.83 3.65 -29.53
N GLN A 31 -4.71 2.95 -29.33
CA GLN A 31 -4.73 1.53 -28.94
C GLN A 31 -5.34 1.34 -27.56
N LEU A 32 -5.01 2.21 -26.60
CA LEU A 32 -5.57 2.20 -25.25
C LEU A 32 -7.08 2.50 -25.26
N GLN A 33 -7.53 3.44 -26.11
CA GLN A 33 -8.95 3.72 -26.29
C GLN A 33 -9.71 2.52 -26.86
N ALA A 34 -9.14 1.84 -27.87
CA ALA A 34 -9.72 0.62 -28.43
C ALA A 34 -9.79 -0.50 -27.39
N ALA A 35 -8.73 -0.69 -26.60
CA ALA A 35 -8.68 -1.67 -25.53
C ALA A 35 -9.64 -1.34 -24.36
N LEU A 36 -9.85 -0.07 -24.03
CA LEU A 36 -10.88 0.31 -23.06
C LEU A 36 -12.29 -0.03 -23.56
N LYS A 37 -12.54 0.16 -24.86
CA LYS A 37 -13.83 -0.16 -25.47
C LYS A 37 -14.14 -1.66 -25.39
N THR A 38 -13.14 -2.53 -25.60
CA THR A 38 -13.35 -3.99 -25.48
C THR A 38 -13.65 -4.44 -24.05
N VAL A 39 -13.21 -3.68 -23.04
CA VAL A 39 -13.47 -3.93 -21.61
C VAL A 39 -14.72 -3.17 -21.11
N GLY A 40 -15.51 -2.58 -22.00
CA GLY A 40 -16.80 -1.94 -21.66
C GLY A 40 -16.71 -0.47 -21.26
N HIS A 41 -15.53 0.15 -21.35
CA HIS A 41 -15.32 1.58 -21.06
C HIS A 41 -15.31 2.39 -22.36
N THR A 42 -16.49 2.80 -22.82
CA THR A 42 -16.59 3.67 -24.02
C THR A 42 -16.14 5.08 -23.68
N THR A 43 -15.04 5.53 -24.30
CA THR A 43 -14.46 6.87 -24.10
C THR A 43 -13.81 7.41 -25.37
N SER A 44 -13.50 8.70 -25.37
CA SER A 44 -12.79 9.35 -26.48
C SER A 44 -11.27 9.26 -26.32
N LYS A 45 -10.53 9.37 -27.44
CA LYS A 45 -9.06 9.46 -27.42
C LYS A 45 -8.58 10.64 -26.55
N ARG A 46 -9.24 11.80 -26.65
CA ARG A 46 -8.93 12.99 -25.83
C ARG A 46 -9.06 12.72 -24.33
N THR A 47 -10.06 11.94 -23.95
CA THR A 47 -10.26 11.54 -22.54
C THR A 47 -9.14 10.61 -22.08
N VAL A 48 -8.72 9.65 -22.91
CA VAL A 48 -7.58 8.77 -22.62
C VAL A 48 -6.29 9.56 -22.46
N GLU A 49 -6.01 10.50 -23.36
CA GLU A 49 -4.83 11.37 -23.27
C GLU A 49 -4.82 12.19 -21.98
N ARG A 50 -5.97 12.79 -21.61
CA ARG A 50 -6.10 13.54 -20.36
C ARG A 50 -5.88 12.64 -19.14
N ASP A 51 -6.52 11.47 -19.12
CA ASP A 51 -6.39 10.52 -18.01
C ASP A 51 -4.93 10.02 -17.88
N LEU A 52 -4.21 9.81 -18.98
CA LEU A 52 -2.78 9.44 -18.97
C LEU A 52 -1.89 10.55 -18.41
N VAL A 53 -2.17 11.82 -18.75
CA VAL A 53 -1.47 12.97 -18.18
C VAL A 53 -1.72 13.08 -16.67
N GLU A 54 -2.97 12.92 -16.24
CA GLU A 54 -3.34 12.92 -14.81
C GLU A 54 -2.65 11.76 -14.07
N LEU A 55 -2.62 10.57 -14.65
CA LEU A 55 -1.97 9.40 -14.07
C LEU A 55 -0.45 9.54 -14.02
N ALA A 56 0.18 10.12 -15.03
CA ALA A 56 1.63 10.34 -15.06
C ALA A 56 2.11 11.34 -13.99
N ALA A 57 1.21 12.17 -13.45
CA ALA A 57 1.51 13.02 -12.30
C ALA A 57 1.62 12.24 -10.97
N LEU A 58 1.03 11.05 -10.91
CA LEU A 58 0.94 10.22 -9.69
C LEU A 58 1.76 8.92 -9.78
N PHE A 59 1.95 8.41 -10.99
CA PHE A 59 2.60 7.13 -11.27
C PHE A 59 3.79 7.33 -12.22
N PRO A 60 4.84 6.49 -12.17
CA PRO A 60 6.02 6.58 -13.03
C PRO A 60 5.72 6.11 -14.46
N LEU A 61 4.82 6.82 -15.15
CA LEU A 61 4.48 6.60 -16.55
C LEU A 61 5.34 7.47 -17.45
N GLN A 62 5.77 6.92 -18.58
CA GLN A 62 6.56 7.62 -19.58
C GLN A 62 5.81 7.67 -20.91
N CYS A 63 5.92 8.82 -21.58
CA CYS A 63 5.47 9.00 -22.94
C CYS A 63 6.67 8.96 -23.87
N ASN A 64 6.73 7.94 -24.73
CA ASN A 64 7.69 7.84 -25.82
C ASN A 64 7.26 8.74 -26.96
N SER A 65 7.83 9.95 -27.01
CA SER A 65 7.63 10.92 -28.08
C SER A 65 8.59 10.77 -29.28
N LYS A 66 9.47 9.75 -29.27
CA LYS A 66 10.48 9.54 -30.32
C LYS A 66 9.93 8.98 -31.64
N GLY A 67 8.65 8.62 -31.69
CA GLY A 67 7.98 8.12 -32.90
C GLY A 67 6.47 8.31 -32.83
N ILE A 68 5.83 8.44 -34.00
CA ILE A 68 4.37 8.55 -34.10
C ILE A 68 3.81 7.16 -34.44
N PRO A 69 2.75 6.68 -33.77
CA PRO A 69 2.05 7.35 -32.66
C PRO A 69 2.82 7.30 -31.35
N TYR A 70 2.70 8.34 -30.52
CA TYR A 70 3.31 8.37 -29.19
C TYR A 70 2.83 7.21 -28.34
N GLY A 71 3.76 6.50 -27.71
CA GLY A 71 3.47 5.32 -26.90
C GLY A 71 3.62 5.61 -25.41
N TRP A 72 2.65 5.20 -24.62
CA TRP A 72 2.68 5.27 -23.16
C TRP A 72 3.08 3.91 -22.59
N TYR A 73 3.95 3.93 -21.59
CA TYR A 73 4.45 2.74 -20.92
C TYR A 73 4.82 3.08 -19.48
N TRP A 74 4.88 2.07 -18.61
CA TRP A 74 5.51 2.23 -17.31
C TRP A 74 7.01 2.38 -17.47
N GLN A 75 7.66 3.10 -16.55
CA GLN A 75 9.11 3.14 -16.51
C GLN A 75 9.71 1.71 -16.51
N PRO A 76 10.77 1.45 -17.30
CA PRO A 76 11.36 0.11 -17.38
C PRO A 76 11.80 -0.41 -16.00
N GLY A 77 11.44 -1.66 -15.69
CA GLY A 77 11.66 -2.26 -14.36
C GLY A 77 10.51 -2.04 -13.37
N LEU A 78 9.37 -1.55 -13.86
CA LEU A 78 8.13 -1.47 -13.11
C LEU A 78 6.97 -1.91 -14.01
N ASP A 79 6.45 -3.12 -13.84
CA ASP A 79 5.21 -3.59 -14.46
C ASP A 79 4.02 -3.44 -13.50
N LEU A 80 2.78 -3.47 -13.99
CA LEU A 80 1.58 -3.50 -13.13
C LEU A 80 1.59 -4.59 -12.09
N ASN A 81 2.22 -5.73 -12.37
CA ASN A 81 2.30 -6.82 -11.42
C ASN A 81 3.24 -6.46 -10.24
N GLU A 82 4.26 -5.65 -10.51
CA GLU A 82 5.12 -5.04 -9.50
C GLU A 82 4.43 -3.83 -8.86
N ALA A 83 3.65 -3.04 -9.61
CA ALA A 83 2.84 -1.94 -9.11
C ALA A 83 1.63 -2.39 -8.28
N GLN A 84 1.13 -3.61 -8.49
CA GLN A 84 0.14 -4.28 -7.65
C GLN A 84 0.77 -4.80 -6.35
N GLN A 85 2.07 -5.10 -6.37
CA GLN A 85 2.86 -5.38 -5.17
C GLN A 85 3.26 -4.10 -4.43
N LEU A 86 3.42 -2.98 -5.16
CA LEU A 86 3.51 -1.64 -4.60
C LEU A 86 2.13 -1.25 -4.07
N GLN A 87 1.92 -1.59 -2.81
CA GLN A 87 0.75 -1.18 -2.05
C GLN A 87 0.64 0.36 -2.12
N PRO A 88 -0.59 0.93 -2.22
CA PRO A 88 -0.81 2.38 -2.36
C PRO A 88 -0.09 3.21 -1.27
N ASP A 89 0.19 2.58 -0.14
CA ASP A 89 0.97 3.05 1.00
C ASP A 89 2.43 3.42 0.62
N VAL A 90 2.99 2.88 -0.46
CA VAL A 90 4.37 3.16 -0.93
C VAL A 90 4.47 4.48 -1.68
N LEU A 91 3.36 5.00 -2.22
CA LEU A 91 3.32 6.31 -2.88
C LEU A 91 3.25 7.48 -1.88
N VAL A 92 3.08 7.18 -0.59
CA VAL A 92 3.11 8.12 0.51
C VAL A 92 4.33 7.79 1.35
N SER A 93 5.20 8.75 1.65
CA SER A 93 6.28 8.50 2.61
C SER A 93 5.65 8.04 3.93
N PRO A 94 5.98 6.84 4.45
CA PRO A 94 5.35 6.35 5.66
C PRO A 94 5.62 7.35 6.77
N GLN A 95 4.57 7.75 7.47
CA GLN A 95 4.74 8.60 8.63
C GLN A 95 5.48 7.79 9.68
N ARG A 96 6.69 8.21 10.02
CA ARG A 96 7.47 7.60 11.10
C ARG A 96 6.79 7.95 12.42
N ILE A 97 6.43 6.92 13.17
CA ILE A 97 5.77 7.04 14.47
C ILE A 97 6.66 6.44 15.56
N GLU A 98 6.55 7.00 16.77
CA GLU A 98 7.17 6.42 17.94
C GLU A 98 6.25 5.33 18.50
N LEU A 99 6.71 4.08 18.41
CA LEU A 99 6.05 2.94 19.02
C LEU A 99 6.56 2.78 20.45
N HIS A 100 5.67 2.94 21.42
CA HIS A 100 5.90 2.56 22.81
C HIS A 100 5.04 1.35 23.14
N ALA A 101 5.67 0.23 23.48
CA ALA A 101 4.99 -1.01 23.81
C ALA A 101 5.73 -1.75 24.93
N TRP A 102 4.99 -2.53 25.72
CA TRP A 102 5.59 -3.56 26.57
C TRP A 102 5.67 -4.86 25.77
N VAL A 103 6.77 -5.60 25.91
CA VAL A 103 7.00 -6.92 25.30
C VAL A 103 7.42 -7.92 26.38
N ASP A 104 7.09 -9.19 26.19
CA ASP A 104 7.58 -10.25 27.08
C ASP A 104 9.08 -10.54 26.90
N ASP A 105 9.67 -11.35 27.78
CA ASP A 105 11.11 -11.68 27.76
C ASP A 105 11.54 -12.49 26.52
N VAL A 106 10.61 -13.19 25.86
CA VAL A 106 10.91 -13.96 24.65
C VAL A 106 11.02 -13.03 23.46
N LEU A 107 10.07 -12.11 23.33
CA LEU A 107 10.04 -11.10 22.29
C LEU A 107 11.17 -10.08 22.48
N ALA A 108 11.48 -9.68 23.71
CA ALA A 108 12.63 -8.81 24.00
C ALA A 108 13.95 -9.41 23.48
N ARG A 109 14.24 -10.68 23.81
CA ARG A 109 15.45 -11.38 23.30
C ARG A 109 15.47 -11.51 21.78
N ARG A 110 14.31 -11.67 21.15
CA ARG A 110 14.22 -11.72 19.68
C ARG A 110 14.52 -10.35 19.07
N LEU A 111 14.01 -9.28 19.67
CA LEU A 111 14.24 -7.91 19.23
C LEU A 111 15.71 -7.51 19.42
N GLU A 112 16.38 -7.98 20.47
CA GLU A 112 17.84 -7.79 20.62
C GLU A 112 18.63 -8.39 19.45
N ALA A 113 18.22 -9.56 18.93
CA ALA A 113 18.86 -10.20 17.78
C ALA A 113 18.42 -9.58 16.43
N GLN A 114 17.20 -9.06 16.36
CA GLN A 114 16.60 -8.49 15.14
C GLN A 114 15.85 -7.19 15.49
N PRO A 115 16.56 -6.06 15.58
CA PRO A 115 15.96 -4.79 15.93
C PRO A 115 15.01 -4.29 14.83
N LEU A 116 13.89 -3.69 15.24
CA LEU A 116 12.92 -3.10 14.31
C LEU A 116 13.44 -1.82 13.65
N SER A 117 14.27 -1.07 14.38
CA SER A 117 14.84 0.20 13.95
C SER A 117 16.19 0.45 14.62
N THR A 118 16.97 1.36 14.06
CA THR A 118 18.29 1.73 14.58
C THR A 118 18.23 2.48 15.91
N ASP A 119 17.12 3.16 16.19
CA ASP A 119 16.87 3.91 17.43
C ASP A 119 16.10 3.10 18.48
N MET A 120 15.94 1.79 18.25
CA MET A 120 15.21 0.91 19.14
C MET A 120 15.90 0.81 20.51
N GLN A 121 15.13 1.06 21.57
CA GLN A 121 15.54 0.89 22.95
C GLN A 121 14.64 -0.12 23.66
N LEU A 122 15.26 -1.05 24.37
CA LEU A 122 14.60 -2.02 25.23
C LEU A 122 15.03 -1.76 26.66
N THR A 123 14.09 -1.37 27.51
CA THR A 123 14.35 -1.16 28.94
C THR A 123 13.67 -2.29 29.73
N PRO A 124 14.43 -3.21 30.35
CA PRO A 124 13.84 -4.28 31.15
C PRO A 124 13.05 -3.70 32.33
N GLN A 125 11.89 -4.29 32.63
CA GLN A 125 11.03 -3.90 33.75
C GLN A 125 11.08 -4.92 34.89
N GLU A 126 10.99 -4.44 36.14
CA GLU A 126 11.01 -5.27 37.34
C GLU A 126 9.83 -6.26 37.42
N ASN A 127 8.73 -5.97 36.73
CA ASN A 127 7.52 -6.80 36.72
C ASN A 127 7.53 -7.89 35.64
N GLY A 128 8.67 -8.11 34.98
CA GLY A 128 8.83 -9.03 33.85
C GLY A 128 8.63 -8.35 32.49
N GLY A 129 9.37 -8.81 31.48
CA GLY A 129 9.40 -8.22 30.15
C GLY A 129 10.20 -6.92 30.05
N ALA A 130 10.05 -6.23 28.92
CA ALA A 130 10.76 -5.00 28.61
C ALA A 130 9.84 -3.96 27.95
N THR A 131 10.13 -2.69 28.21
CA THR A 131 9.54 -1.58 27.46
C THR A 131 10.32 -1.38 26.18
N LEU A 132 9.65 -1.55 25.04
CA LEU A 132 10.11 -1.25 23.69
C LEU A 132 9.74 0.19 23.33
N GLN A 133 10.75 0.96 22.93
CA GLN A 133 10.61 2.25 22.28
C GLN A 133 11.36 2.22 20.95
N ALA A 134 10.67 2.49 19.84
CA ALA A 134 11.29 2.46 18.51
C ALA A 134 10.58 3.43 17.55
N SER A 135 11.32 4.09 16.67
CA SER A 135 10.71 4.78 15.53
C SER A 135 10.46 3.80 14.39
N VAL A 136 9.19 3.56 14.08
CA VAL A 136 8.76 2.63 13.05
C VAL A 136 7.88 3.33 12.03
N ASP A 137 7.82 2.77 10.83
CA ASP A 137 6.97 3.28 9.76
C ASP A 137 5.51 2.86 10.01
N ASP A 138 4.58 3.82 10.06
CA ASP A 138 3.14 3.54 10.17
C ASP A 138 2.61 3.00 8.84
N ASN A 139 2.76 1.69 8.67
CA ASN A 139 2.38 0.98 7.47
C ASN A 139 1.74 -0.39 7.80
N ARG A 140 1.25 -1.05 6.76
CA ARG A 140 0.64 -2.37 6.90
C ARG A 140 1.60 -3.45 7.40
N ALA A 141 2.91 -3.32 7.14
CA ALA A 141 3.91 -4.27 7.63
C ALA A 141 4.02 -4.21 9.16
N LEU A 142 4.00 -3.00 9.74
CA LEU A 142 3.94 -2.80 11.19
C LEU A 142 2.69 -3.43 11.79
N MET A 143 1.51 -3.17 11.21
CA MET A 143 0.26 -3.77 11.69
C MET A 143 0.30 -5.31 11.63
N THR A 144 0.81 -5.87 10.54
CA THR A 144 0.96 -7.33 10.38
C THR A 144 1.92 -7.91 11.42
N TRP A 145 3.05 -7.24 11.66
CA TRP A 145 3.99 -7.63 12.69
C TRP A 145 3.34 -7.60 14.08
N LEU A 146 2.64 -6.52 14.43
CA LEU A 146 1.95 -6.40 15.72
C LEU A 146 0.93 -7.53 15.95
N LEU A 147 0.13 -7.85 14.94
CA LEU A 147 -0.86 -8.93 15.01
C LEU A 147 -0.19 -10.29 15.17
N SER A 148 0.95 -10.52 14.50
CA SER A 148 1.73 -11.75 14.65
C SER A 148 2.30 -11.93 16.06
N GLN A 149 2.45 -10.83 16.81
CA GLN A 149 2.95 -10.82 18.19
C GLN A 149 1.84 -10.56 19.23
N ALA A 150 0.56 -10.60 18.87
CA ALA A 150 -0.55 -10.12 19.71
C ALA A 150 -0.65 -10.76 21.11
N GLY A 151 -0.06 -11.95 21.32
CA GLY A 151 0.03 -12.60 22.64
C GLY A 151 1.22 -12.16 23.51
N SER A 152 2.22 -11.50 22.92
CA SER A 152 3.52 -11.19 23.53
C SER A 152 3.84 -9.69 23.55
N ILE A 153 2.95 -8.84 23.04
CA ILE A 153 3.11 -7.38 22.98
C ILE A 153 1.89 -6.64 23.52
N ARG A 154 2.12 -5.52 24.20
CA ARG A 154 1.11 -4.59 24.65
C ARG A 154 1.48 -3.18 24.22
N VAL A 155 0.84 -2.69 23.16
CA VAL A 155 1.04 -1.32 22.65
C VAL A 155 0.46 -0.30 23.62
N HIS A 156 1.27 0.68 24.02
CA HIS A 156 0.87 1.82 24.86
C HIS A 156 0.63 3.07 24.02
N ALA A 157 1.54 3.39 23.09
CA ALA A 157 1.41 4.50 22.16
C ALA A 157 1.97 4.10 20.77
N PRO A 158 1.41 4.65 19.67
CA PRO A 158 0.26 5.56 19.63
C PRO A 158 -1.08 4.85 19.90
N HIS A 159 -2.01 5.55 20.55
CA HIS A 159 -3.30 4.96 20.96
C HIS A 159 -4.16 4.55 19.75
N VAL A 160 -4.06 5.27 18.64
CA VAL A 160 -4.77 4.95 17.39
C VAL A 160 -4.39 3.55 16.89
N LEU A 161 -3.08 3.25 16.87
CA LEU A 161 -2.56 1.95 16.43
C LEU A 161 -3.03 0.81 17.34
N ARG A 162 -3.04 1.04 18.66
CA ARG A 162 -3.58 0.08 19.63
C ARG A 162 -5.07 -0.20 19.38
N VAL A 163 -5.88 0.84 19.15
CA VAL A 163 -7.32 0.68 18.89
C VAL A 163 -7.56 -0.13 17.62
N ALA A 164 -6.85 0.20 16.53
CA ALA A 164 -6.94 -0.53 15.27
C ALA A 164 -6.55 -2.01 15.42
N MET A 165 -5.46 -2.30 16.14
CA MET A 165 -5.04 -3.67 16.43
C MET A 165 -6.12 -4.46 17.20
N LEU A 166 -6.72 -3.86 18.24
CA LEU A 166 -7.77 -4.49 19.02
C LEU A 166 -9.05 -4.74 18.22
N GLU A 167 -9.43 -3.80 17.36
CA GLU A 167 -10.58 -3.95 16.47
C GLU A 167 -10.40 -5.13 15.51
N GLN A 168 -9.22 -5.24 14.89
CA GLN A 168 -8.92 -6.33 13.97
C GLN A 168 -8.90 -7.70 14.68
N LEU A 169 -8.35 -7.77 15.91
CA LEU A 169 -8.39 -9.00 16.71
C LEU A 169 -9.81 -9.40 17.10
N ARG A 170 -10.67 -8.43 17.48
CA ARG A 170 -12.08 -8.69 17.78
C ARG A 170 -12.84 -9.20 16.55
N GLN A 171 -12.60 -8.61 15.39
CA GLN A 171 -13.21 -9.06 14.14
C GLN A 171 -12.78 -10.49 13.80
N SER A 172 -11.49 -10.80 13.97
CA SER A 172 -10.98 -12.16 13.80
C SER A 172 -11.66 -13.15 14.74
N LEU A 173 -11.76 -12.83 16.03
CA LEU A 173 -12.43 -13.66 17.02
C LEU A 173 -13.91 -13.89 16.67
N ALA A 174 -14.64 -12.84 16.27
CA ALA A 174 -16.04 -12.93 15.90
C ALA A 174 -16.30 -13.85 14.69
N LEU A 175 -15.34 -13.98 13.77
CA LEU A 175 -15.44 -14.92 12.64
C LEU A 175 -15.28 -16.38 13.07
N HIS A 176 -14.60 -16.63 14.19
CA HIS A 176 -14.35 -17.97 14.73
C HIS A 176 -15.36 -18.38 15.82
N ASP A 177 -16.02 -17.42 16.46
CA ASP A 177 -17.09 -17.66 17.44
C ASP A 177 -18.44 -18.03 16.77
N GLY A 178 -18.56 -17.89 15.45
CA GLY A 178 -19.72 -18.39 14.70
C GLY A 178 -19.72 -19.91 14.65
N GLU A 179 -20.67 -20.55 15.33
CA GLU A 179 -20.90 -22.00 15.32
C GLU A 179 -20.89 -22.56 13.88
N TYR A 180 -20.03 -23.56 13.64
CA TYR A 180 -20.08 -24.46 12.48
C TYR A 180 -20.90 -25.70 12.80
#